data_AF-A0A1J3IHI2-F1
#
_entry.id   AF-A0A1J3IHI2-F1
#
_cell.length_a   1.000
_cell.length_b   1.000
_cell.length_c   1.000
_cell.angle_alpha   90.00
_cell.angle_beta   90.00
_cell.angle_gamma   90.00
#
_symmetry.space_group_name_H-M   'P 1'
#
loop_
_entity.id
_entity.type
_entity.pdbx_description
1 polymer ?
#
loop_
_entity_poly.entity_id
_entity_poly.type
_entity_poly.pdbx_seq_one_letter_code
_entity_poly.pdbx_strand_id
1 'polypeptide(L)'
;EILCRYAFRQSYRHLGFQEFALRISELCGNLPLGLRVMGSSLYGKEENEWEELMRKLETILDHRDIEQVLRVGYESLQENEQTLFLHIA
;
A
#
# COMPACT_ATOMS: atom_id res chain seq x y z
N GLU A 1 -9.33 -2.00 -5.91
CA GLU A 1 -10.40 -2.68 -5.14
C GLU A 1 -10.00 -2.97 -3.70
N ILE A 2 -8.83 -3.60 -3.47
CA ILE A 2 -8.31 -3.90 -2.12
C ILE A 2 -8.24 -2.63 -1.25
N LEU A 3 -7.53 -1.60 -1.69
CA LEU A 3 -7.38 -0.36 -0.92
C LEU A 3 -8.72 0.22 -0.45
N CYS A 4 -9.67 0.44 -1.38
CA CYS A 4 -10.98 1.00 -1.07
C CYS A 4 -11.77 0.15 -0.08
N ARG A 5 -11.69 -1.18 -0.22
CA ARG A 5 -12.35 -2.12 0.69
C ARG A 5 -11.87 -1.96 2.13
N TYR A 6 -10.58 -1.73 2.33
CA TYR A 6 -10.00 -1.57 3.67
C TYR A 6 -10.11 -0.13 4.20
N ALA A 7 -10.07 0.87 3.32
CA ALA A 7 -10.19 2.28 3.71
C ALA A 7 -11.63 2.73 3.99
N PHE A 8 -12.61 2.19 3.25
CA PHE A 8 -14.01 2.65 3.35
C PHE A 8 -14.96 1.58 3.87
N ARG A 9 -14.50 0.34 4.09
CA ARG A 9 -15.36 -0.85 4.32
C ARG A 9 -16.44 -1.05 3.24
N GLN A 10 -16.26 -0.43 2.07
CA GLN A 10 -17.17 -0.46 0.94
C GLN A 10 -16.39 -0.78 -0.34
N SER A 11 -17.04 -1.42 -1.29
CA SER A 11 -16.45 -1.73 -2.60
C SER A 11 -16.53 -0.57 -3.59
N TYR A 12 -17.27 0.50 -3.28
CA TYR A 12 -17.53 1.59 -4.22
C TYR A 12 -16.57 2.77 -4.07
N ARG A 13 -16.24 3.37 -5.22
CA ARG A 13 -15.35 4.53 -5.35
C ARG A 13 -16.07 5.78 -4.83
N HIS A 14 -15.58 6.37 -3.75
CA HIS A 14 -15.82 7.80 -3.56
C HIS A 14 -15.00 8.54 -4.62
N LEU A 15 -15.67 9.23 -5.55
CA LEU A 15 -15.03 9.92 -6.68
C LEU A 15 -13.90 10.88 -6.23
N GLY A 16 -14.05 11.51 -5.06
CA GLY A 16 -13.01 12.38 -4.47
C GLY A 16 -11.72 11.67 -4.05
N PHE A 17 -11.75 10.34 -3.84
CA PHE A 17 -10.60 9.57 -3.36
C PHE A 17 -9.91 8.74 -4.43
N GLN A 18 -10.33 8.87 -5.70
CA GLN A 18 -9.78 8.07 -6.78
C GLN A 18 -8.31 8.44 -7.07
N GLU A 19 -7.95 9.72 -6.97
CA GLU A 19 -6.57 10.17 -7.12
C GLU A 19 -5.67 9.62 -6.01
N PHE A 20 -6.14 9.68 -4.75
CA PHE A 20 -5.45 9.05 -3.63
C PHE A 20 -5.25 7.55 -3.84
N ALA A 21 -6.29 6.86 -4.31
CA ALA A 21 -6.22 5.43 -4.56
C ALA A 21 -5.18 5.06 -5.62
N LEU A 22 -5.06 5.87 -6.68
CA LEU A 22 -4.05 5.69 -7.72
C LEU A 22 -2.63 5.91 -7.18
N ARG A 23 -2.38 7.03 -6.50
CA ARG A 23 -1.06 7.35 -5.94
C ARG A 23 -0.61 6.32 -4.91
N ILE A 24 -1.51 5.87 -4.02
CA ILE A 24 -1.21 4.79 -3.07
C ILE A 24 -0.90 3.48 -3.79
N SER A 25 -1.63 3.17 -4.87
CA SER A 25 -1.35 1.98 -5.68
C SER A 25 0.03 1.99 -6.31
N GLU A 26 0.45 3.15 -6.82
CA GLU A 26 1.79 3.34 -7.37
C GLU A 26 2.86 3.24 -6.27
N LEU A 27 2.67 3.90 -5.12
CA LEU A 27 3.60 3.84 -3.99
C LEU A 27 3.76 2.43 -3.42
N CYS A 28 2.67 1.67 -3.34
CA CYS A 28 2.71 0.29 -2.89
C CYS A 28 3.15 -0.69 -3.99
N GLY A 29 3.49 -0.26 -5.20
CA GLY A 29 3.87 -1.18 -6.28
C GLY A 29 2.77 -2.20 -6.65
N ASN A 30 1.50 -1.87 -6.39
CA ASN A 30 0.33 -2.77 -6.49
C ASN A 30 0.37 -4.02 -5.60
N LEU A 31 1.25 -4.03 -4.59
CA LEU A 31 1.43 -5.10 -3.62
C LEU A 31 0.17 -5.29 -2.76
N PRO A 32 -0.56 -6.45 -2.82
CA PRO A 32 -1.80 -6.66 -2.08
C PRO A 32 -1.69 -6.35 -0.58
N LEU A 33 -0.60 -6.75 0.09
CA LEU A 33 -0.40 -6.48 1.51
C LEU A 33 -0.15 -5.00 1.77
N GLY A 34 0.65 -4.33 0.92
CA GLY A 34 0.87 -2.89 1.00
C GLY A 34 -0.45 -2.11 0.91
N LEU A 35 -1.28 -2.44 -0.09
CA LEU A 35 -2.61 -1.86 -0.27
C LEU A 35 -3.55 -2.13 0.92
N ARG A 36 -3.43 -3.30 1.55
CA ARG A 36 -4.25 -3.68 2.71
C ARG A 36 -3.89 -2.88 3.96
N VAL A 37 -2.59 -2.77 4.24
CA VAL A 37 -2.05 -2.01 5.37
C VAL A 37 -2.43 -0.54 5.19
N MET A 38 -2.15 0.02 4.02
CA MET A 38 -2.50 1.39 3.68
C MET A 38 -3.99 1.67 3.81
N GLY A 39 -4.84 0.80 3.25
CA GLY A 39 -6.29 0.97 3.35
C GLY A 39 -6.75 0.95 4.81
N SER A 40 -6.20 0.04 5.61
CA SER A 40 -6.57 -0.05 7.04
C SER A 40 -6.15 1.19 7.83
N SER A 41 -4.98 1.76 7.53
CA SER A 41 -4.47 3.00 8.17
C SER A 41 -5.28 4.25 7.81
N LEU A 42 -5.96 4.24 6.67
CA LEU A 42 -6.79 5.33 6.17
C LEU A 42 -8.26 5.23 6.59
N TYR A 43 -8.63 4.13 7.25
CA TYR A 43 -10.00 3.90 7.69
C TYR A 43 -10.48 4.97 8.68
N GLY A 44 -11.60 5.62 8.35
CA GLY A 44 -12.23 6.64 9.20
C GLY A 44 -11.54 8.00 9.20
N LYS A 45 -10.55 8.22 8.33
CA LYS A 45 -9.83 9.49 8.18
C LYS A 45 -10.47 10.42 7.15
N GLU A 46 -10.37 11.72 7.37
CA GLU A 46 -10.80 12.75 6.42
C GLU A 46 -9.76 13.02 5.33
N GLU A 47 -10.17 13.65 4.23
CA GLU A 47 -9.32 13.90 3.05
C GLU A 47 -8.00 14.62 3.38
N ASN A 48 -8.03 15.61 4.28
CA ASN A 48 -6.82 16.31 4.72
C ASN A 48 -5.83 15.38 5.45
N GLU A 49 -6.32 14.44 6.23
CA GLU A 49 -5.48 13.45 6.92
C GLU A 49 -4.88 12.43 5.94
N TRP A 50 -5.61 12.10 4.87
CA TRP A 50 -5.10 11.25 3.79
C TRP A 50 -3.93 11.93 3.09
N GLU A 51 -4.05 13.23 2.78
CA GLU A 51 -2.98 13.99 2.15
C GLU A 51 -1.74 14.10 3.04
N GLU A 52 -1.92 14.31 4.35
CA GLU A 52 -0.80 14.33 5.30
C GLU A 52 -0.08 12.97 5.37
N LEU A 53 -0.84 11.87 5.46
CA LEU A 53 -0.29 10.51 5.47
C LEU A 53 0.49 10.22 4.18
N MET A 54 -0.08 10.61 3.05
CA MET A 54 0.56 10.46 1.74
C MET A 54 1.88 11.22 1.66
N ARG A 55 1.92 12.50 2.05
CA ARG A 55 3.18 13.27 2.04
C ARG A 55 4.25 12.66 2.92
N LYS A 56 3.87 12.18 4.11
CA LYS A 56 4.80 11.48 5.02
C LYS A 56 5.35 10.22 4.37
N LEU A 57 4.50 9.42 3.74
CA LEU A 57 4.89 8.20 3.05
C LEU A 57 5.77 8.45 1.84
N GLU A 58 5.42 9.41 0.98
CA GLU A 58 6.26 9.82 -0.15
C GLU A 58 7.66 10.24 0.35
N THR A 59 7.74 10.97 1.46
CA THR A 59 9.03 11.36 2.06
C THR A 59 9.82 10.15 2.58
N ILE A 60 9.15 9.17 3.21
CA ILE A 60 9.80 7.96 3.74
C ILE A 60 10.26 7.04 2.59
N LEU A 61 9.44 6.92 1.54
CA LEU A 61 9.68 6.02 0.40
C LEU A 61 10.65 6.59 -0.64
N ASP A 62 10.85 7.91 -0.66
CA ASP A 62 11.94 8.55 -1.43
C ASP A 62 13.32 7.99 -1.01
N HIS A 63 13.40 7.46 0.22
CA HIS A 63 14.51 6.66 0.69
C HIS A 63 14.28 5.22 0.20
N ARG A 64 14.93 4.84 -0.91
CA ARG A 64 14.87 3.55 -1.64
C ARG A 64 15.18 2.28 -0.81
N ASP A 65 15.14 2.36 0.51
CA ASP A 65 15.41 1.28 1.43
C ASP A 65 14.35 0.17 1.37
N ILE A 66 13.09 0.49 1.06
CA ILE A 66 12.03 -0.53 1.13
C ILE A 66 12.21 -1.63 0.08
N GLU A 67 12.56 -1.28 -1.16
CA GLU A 67 12.83 -2.27 -2.21
C GLU A 67 14.05 -3.12 -1.88
N GLN A 68 15.09 -2.52 -1.27
CA GLN A 68 16.28 -3.25 -0.83
C GLN A 68 15.95 -4.22 0.30
N VAL A 69 15.18 -3.80 1.30
CA VAL A 69 14.75 -4.64 2.43
C VAL A 69 13.88 -5.79 1.93
N LEU A 70 12.92 -5.52 1.04
CA LEU A 70 12.06 -6.55 0.46
C LEU A 70 12.86 -7.53 -0.40
N ARG A 71 13.84 -7.05 -1.17
CA ARG A 71 14.72 -7.91 -2.00
C ARG A 71 15.56 -8.84 -1.12
N VAL A 72 16.22 -8.32 -0.09
CA VAL A 72 17.02 -9.13 0.84
C VAL A 72 16.16 -10.16 1.55
N GLY A 73 14.94 -9.76 1.97
CA GLY A 73 13.96 -10.68 2.52
C GLY A 73 13.61 -11.80 1.54
N TYR A 74 13.24 -11.44 0.30
CA TYR A 74 12.86 -12.40 -0.74
C TYR A 74 13.97 -13.38 -1.12
N GLU A 75 15.21 -12.89 -1.31
CA GLU A 75 16.38 -13.70 -1.65
C GLU A 75 16.75 -14.72 -0.56
N SER A 76 16.34 -14.47 0.69
CA SER A 76 16.59 -15.38 1.82
C SER A 76 15.57 -16.51 1.97
N LEU A 77 14.45 -16.48 1.23
CA LEU A 77 13.35 -17.44 1.33
C LEU A 77 13.58 -18.70 0.49
N GLN A 78 13.00 -19.82 0.93
CA GLN A 78 12.89 -21.05 0.12
C GLN A 78 11.89 -20.86 -1.04
N GLU A 79 11.97 -21.68 -2.08
CA GLU A 79 11.17 -21.52 -3.32
C GLU A 79 9.64 -21.49 -3.08
N ASN A 80 9.14 -22.34 -2.17
CA ASN A 80 7.74 -22.35 -1.75
C ASN A 80 7.33 -21.09 -0.99
N GLU A 81 8.24 -20.53 -0.19
CA GLU A 81 8.04 -19.30 0.58
C GLU A 81 8.11 -18.05 -0.32
N GLN A 82 8.97 -18.06 -1.36
CA GLN A 82 9.02 -17.00 -2.38
C GLN A 82 7.69 -16.88 -3.12
N THR A 83 7.10 -18.03 -3.50
CA THR A 83 5.78 -18.07 -4.15
C THR A 83 4.70 -17.47 -3.25
N LEU A 84 4.71 -17.82 -1.96
CA LEU A 84 3.78 -17.24 -0.98
C LEU A 84 4.04 -15.73 -0.80
N PHE A 85 5.30 -15.33 -0.73
CA PHE A 85 5.71 -13.92 -0.61
C PHE A 85 5.17 -13.11 -1.77
N LEU A 86 5.32 -13.54 -3.02
CA LEU A 86 4.75 -12.85 -4.20
C LEU A 86 3.22 -12.81 -4.23
N HIS A 87 2.55 -13.72 -3.52
CA HIS A 87 1.08 -13.71 -3.40
C HIS A 87 0.58 -12.71 -2.37
N ILE A 88 1.40 -12.38 -1.36
CA ILE A 88 1.02 -11.44 -0.30
C ILE A 88 1.67 -10.07 -0.49
N ALA A 89 2.95 -10.02 -0.88
CA ALA A 89 3.69 -8.85 -1.25
C ALA A 89 3.07 -8.36 -2.54
#